data_AF-A0A193LG27-F1
#
_entry.id   AF-A0A193LG27-F1
#
_cell.length_a   1.000
_cell.length_b   1.000
_cell.length_c   1.000
_cell.angle_alpha   90.00
_cell.angle_beta   90.00
_cell.angle_gamma   90.00
#
_symmetry.space_group_name_H-M   'P 1'
#
loop_
_entity.id
_entity.type
_entity.pdbx_description
1 polymer ?
#
loop_
_entity_poly.entity_id
_entity_poly.type
_entity_poly.pdbx_seq_one_letter_code
_entity_poly.pdbx_strand_id
1 'polypeptide(L)'
;MFEVTAEEPGKRLDDLNLRGSDCILIRTIRDYTALDDSHLLIRGSARRGYFVTLGRPAFGIRSSFRLGFSSRDDQLCPYGGDSIVFGGLGNESISVRSISRVNEEQIEEILIRFGKKTPPDKQTPTPADVKGAEVEELD
;
A
#
# COMPACT_ATOMS: atom_id res chain seq x y z
N MET A 1 26.03 -17.25 -26.23
CA MET A 1 24.60 -17.43 -26.55
C MET A 1 23.82 -16.68 -25.47
N PHE A 2 23.28 -15.51 -25.83
CA PHE A 2 22.31 -14.62 -25.18
C PHE A 2 22.33 -14.53 -23.63
N GLU A 3 22.87 -13.50 -22.98
CA GLU A 3 22.39 -12.11 -22.80
C GLU A 3 21.04 -11.92 -22.05
N VAL A 4 21.16 -11.13 -20.96
CA VAL A 4 20.16 -10.37 -20.19
C VAL A 4 19.23 -11.11 -19.21
N THR A 5 19.58 -11.05 -17.91
CA THR A 5 18.58 -10.81 -16.85
C THR A 5 18.86 -9.45 -16.24
N ALA A 6 18.13 -8.44 -16.71
CA ALA A 6 18.02 -7.15 -16.06
C ALA A 6 17.32 -7.35 -14.72
N GLU A 7 18.09 -7.51 -13.64
CA GLU A 7 17.59 -7.17 -12.30
C GLU A 7 17.52 -5.64 -12.26
N GLU A 8 16.31 -5.12 -12.44
CA GLU A 8 16.01 -3.71 -12.23
C GLU A 8 16.50 -3.30 -10.82
N PRO A 9 17.12 -2.11 -10.64
CA PRO A 9 17.49 -1.61 -9.33
C PRO A 9 16.24 -1.15 -8.57
N GLY A 10 15.35 -2.09 -8.24
CA GLY A 10 14.27 -1.88 -7.31
C GLY A 10 14.87 -1.74 -5.92
N LYS A 11 15.07 -0.49 -5.46
CA LYS A 11 15.43 -0.17 -4.07
C LYS A 11 14.69 -1.11 -3.13
N ARG A 12 15.39 -1.83 -2.26
CA ARG A 12 14.73 -2.67 -1.25
C ARG A 12 13.91 -1.75 -0.36
N LEU A 13 12.79 -2.24 0.20
CA LEU A 13 12.07 -1.47 1.24
C LEU A 13 13.01 -1.06 2.39
N ASP A 14 14.09 -1.82 2.59
CA ASP A 14 15.17 -1.50 3.53
C ASP A 14 15.94 -0.21 3.16
N ASP A 15 16.14 0.09 1.87
CA ASP A 15 16.79 1.33 1.40
C ASP A 15 15.94 2.58 1.70
N LEU A 16 14.62 2.40 1.83
CA LEU A 16 13.67 3.46 2.16
C LEU A 16 13.60 3.77 3.67
N ASN A 17 14.38 3.07 4.51
CA ASN A 17 14.43 3.22 5.96
C ASN A 17 13.04 3.18 6.62
N LEU A 18 12.29 2.12 6.31
CA LEU A 18 10.89 1.94 6.74
C LEU A 18 10.73 1.39 8.18
N ARG A 19 11.77 1.55 9.02
CA ARG A 19 11.80 1.10 10.43
C ARG A 19 11.78 2.26 11.42
N GLY A 20 11.11 3.34 11.04
CA GLY A 20 10.97 4.54 11.82
C GLY A 20 10.08 4.35 13.06
N SER A 21 10.17 5.35 13.93
CA SER A 21 9.34 5.49 15.12
C SER A 21 8.56 6.80 15.08
N ASP A 22 8.14 7.23 13.88
CA ASP A 22 7.33 8.44 13.72
C ASP A 22 5.95 8.26 14.37
N CYS A 23 5.36 9.37 14.80
CA CYS A 23 3.97 9.41 15.25
C CYS A 23 3.10 10.13 14.24
N ILE A 24 1.86 9.65 14.04
CA ILE A 24 0.88 10.22 13.12
C ILE A 24 -0.28 10.78 13.93
N LEU A 25 -0.65 12.03 13.70
CA LEU A 25 -1.87 12.60 14.27
C LEU A 25 -3.10 11.96 13.61
N ILE A 26 -3.99 11.34 14.38
CA ILE A 26 -5.17 10.65 13.82
C ILE A 26 -6.04 11.61 13.01
N ARG A 27 -6.18 12.86 13.47
CA ARG A 27 -6.90 13.92 12.75
C ARG A 27 -6.33 14.31 11.38
N THR A 28 -5.04 14.02 11.12
CA THR A 28 -4.42 14.32 9.82
C THR A 28 -4.62 13.19 8.83
N ILE A 29 -5.03 12.00 9.29
CA ILE A 29 -5.27 10.83 8.45
C ILE A 29 -6.49 11.12 7.56
N ARG A 30 -6.28 10.99 6.26
CA ARG A 30 -7.33 11.18 5.24
C ARG A 30 -7.79 9.88 4.66
N ASP A 31 -6.84 8.99 4.42
CA ASP A 31 -7.09 7.75 3.72
C ASP A 31 -6.09 6.69 4.18
N TYR A 32 -6.48 5.43 4.02
CA TYR A 32 -5.63 4.28 4.30
C TYR A 32 -5.72 3.30 3.14
N THR A 33 -4.63 2.62 2.87
CA THR A 33 -4.55 1.58 1.85
C THR A 33 -3.87 0.37 2.46
N ALA A 34 -4.63 -0.72 2.60
CA ALA A 34 -4.07 -1.98 3.04
C ALA A 34 -3.21 -2.60 1.92
N LEU A 35 -1.91 -2.74 2.17
CA LEU A 35 -0.97 -3.29 1.21
C LEU A 35 -1.03 -4.82 1.28
N ASP A 36 -0.81 -5.37 2.46
CA ASP A 36 -0.96 -6.80 2.78
C ASP A 36 -1.59 -6.97 4.19
N ASP A 37 -1.36 -8.12 4.83
CA ASP A 37 -1.87 -8.41 6.18
C ASP A 37 -1.00 -7.82 7.31
N SER A 38 0.21 -7.33 7.04
CA SER A 38 1.15 -6.77 8.04
C SER A 38 1.58 -5.33 7.75
N HIS A 39 1.24 -4.77 6.58
CA HIS A 39 1.69 -3.48 6.09
C HIS A 39 0.50 -2.65 5.61
N LEU A 40 0.47 -1.41 6.07
CA LEU A 40 -0.55 -0.42 5.74
C LEU A 40 0.13 0.85 5.26
N LEU A 41 -0.48 1.48 4.26
CA LEU A 41 -0.11 2.81 3.85
C LEU A 41 -1.16 3.80 4.35
N ILE A 42 -0.74 4.78 5.14
CA ILE A 42 -1.62 5.84 5.63
C ILE A 42 -1.29 7.13 4.88
N ARG A 43 -2.29 7.76 4.29
CA ARG A 43 -2.17 9.10 3.69
C ARG A 43 -2.67 10.14 4.67
N GLY A 44 -1.78 11.04 5.04
CA GLY A 44 -2.08 12.20 5.86
C GLY A 44 -2.39 13.45 5.03
N SER A 45 -2.72 14.53 5.72
CA SER A 45 -2.80 15.87 5.15
C SER A 45 -1.44 16.38 4.68
N ALA A 46 -1.44 17.27 3.68
CA ALA A 46 -0.26 17.93 3.13
C ALA A 46 0.75 17.00 2.42
N ARG A 47 0.25 16.05 1.60
CA ARG A 47 1.06 15.10 0.80
C ARG A 47 2.08 14.29 1.62
N ARG A 48 1.74 14.02 2.88
CA ARG A 48 2.54 13.15 3.76
C ARG A 48 1.97 11.74 3.70
N GLY A 49 2.80 10.77 3.35
CA GLY A 49 2.48 9.37 3.53
C GLY A 49 3.18 8.82 4.75
N TYR A 50 2.63 7.74 5.29
CA TYR A 50 3.24 6.98 6.34
C TYR A 50 3.11 5.51 6.03
N PHE A 51 4.23 4.80 6.05
CA PHE A 51 4.28 3.36 5.96
C PHE A 51 4.22 2.78 7.36
N VAL A 52 3.19 1.98 7.62
CA VAL A 52 2.91 1.41 8.92
C VAL A 52 3.09 -0.10 8.84
N THR A 53 3.93 -0.62 9.72
CA THR A 53 4.11 -2.07 9.91
C THR A 53 3.41 -2.48 11.19
N LEU A 54 2.61 -3.53 11.10
CA LEU A 54 1.86 -4.10 12.20
C LEU A 54 2.74 -5.04 13.03
N GLY A 55 2.41 -5.19 14.31
CA GLY A 55 3.12 -6.11 15.22
C GLY A 55 2.87 -7.58 14.91
N ARG A 56 1.73 -7.88 14.29
CA ARG A 56 1.31 -9.22 13.88
C ARG A 56 0.62 -9.13 12.50
N PRO A 57 0.45 -10.25 11.80
CA PRO A 57 -0.43 -10.28 10.64
C PRO A 57 -1.91 -10.14 11.06
N ALA A 58 -2.59 -9.14 10.52
CA ALA A 58 -4.01 -8.85 10.64
C ALA A 58 -4.79 -9.53 9.50
N PHE A 59 -5.09 -10.82 9.68
CA PHE A 59 -5.85 -11.58 8.69
C PHE A 59 -7.26 -10.99 8.53
N GLY A 60 -7.55 -10.44 7.35
CA GLY A 60 -8.84 -9.81 7.06
C GLY A 60 -8.82 -8.29 7.08
N ILE A 61 -7.67 -7.64 7.34
CA ILE A 61 -7.56 -6.19 7.21
C ILE A 61 -7.83 -5.70 5.78
N ARG A 62 -7.48 -6.53 4.79
CA ARG A 62 -7.78 -6.30 3.37
C ARG A 62 -9.27 -6.36 3.02
N SER A 63 -10.04 -7.15 3.78
CA SER A 63 -11.49 -7.30 3.61
C SER A 63 -12.29 -6.41 4.56
N SER A 64 -11.60 -5.69 5.46
CA SER A 64 -12.24 -4.83 6.44
C SER A 64 -12.68 -3.53 5.77
N PHE A 65 -13.96 -3.22 5.88
CA PHE A 65 -14.53 -2.00 5.34
C PHE A 65 -14.44 -0.82 6.34
N ARG A 66 -14.03 -1.09 7.59
CA ARG A 66 -13.81 -0.09 8.62
C ARG A 66 -12.45 -0.30 9.25
N LEU A 67 -11.59 0.71 9.15
CA LEU A 67 -10.43 0.89 10.01
C LEU A 67 -10.69 2.06 10.96
N GLY A 68 -10.30 1.87 12.20
CA GLY A 68 -10.26 2.88 13.24
C GLY A 68 -8.89 2.86 13.92
N PHE A 69 -8.63 3.90 14.70
CA PHE A 69 -7.41 4.04 15.47
C PHE A 69 -7.78 4.16 16.94
N SER A 70 -7.15 3.34 17.77
CA SER A 70 -7.27 3.41 19.23
C SER A 70 -5.96 3.95 19.78
N SER A 71 -6.02 5.19 20.27
CA SER A 71 -4.88 5.93 20.84
C SER A 71 -5.34 6.70 22.07
N ARG A 72 -4.41 6.98 22.98
CA ARG A 72 -4.66 7.84 24.15
C ARG A 72 -4.52 9.33 23.84
N ASP A 73 -3.57 9.69 22.97
CA ASP A 73 -3.13 11.07 22.77
C ASP A 73 -3.49 11.62 21.37
N ASP A 74 -4.55 11.08 20.75
CA ASP A 74 -4.93 11.35 19.35
C ASP A 74 -3.79 11.18 18.32
N GLN A 75 -2.78 10.39 18.68
CA GLN A 75 -1.58 10.14 17.89
C GLN A 75 -1.29 8.65 17.84
N LEU A 76 -1.16 8.12 16.63
CA LEU A 76 -0.74 6.75 16.40
C LEU A 76 0.78 6.68 16.47
N CYS A 77 1.33 6.08 17.53
CA CYS A 77 2.75 5.84 17.73
C CYS A 77 3.04 4.33 17.87
N PRO A 78 4.16 3.82 17.35
CA PRO A 78 4.50 2.39 17.46
C PRO A 78 4.84 1.94 18.89
N TYR A 79 5.36 2.84 19.72
CA TYR A 79 5.73 2.55 21.13
C TYR A 79 4.75 3.12 22.16
N GLY A 80 3.64 3.73 21.72
CA GLY A 80 2.63 4.35 22.59
C GLY A 80 1.60 3.36 23.16
N GLY A 81 1.63 2.10 22.73
CA GLY A 81 0.54 1.15 22.98
C GLY A 81 -0.66 1.37 22.06
N ASP A 82 -0.51 2.21 21.03
CA ASP A 82 -1.57 2.50 20.08
C ASP A 82 -1.82 1.31 19.17
N SER A 83 -3.08 1.15 18.80
CA SER A 83 -3.55 0.00 18.04
C SER A 83 -4.48 0.43 16.93
N ILE A 84 -4.40 -0.26 15.80
CA ILE A 84 -5.33 -0.13 14.70
C ILE A 84 -6.47 -1.10 14.94
N VAL A 85 -7.69 -0.60 14.90
CA VAL A 85 -8.91 -1.40 15.05
C VAL A 85 -9.47 -1.64 13.66
N PHE A 86 -9.74 -2.89 13.31
CA PHE A 86 -10.31 -3.27 12.02
C PHE A 86 -11.40 -4.30 12.23
N GLY A 87 -12.39 -4.34 11.37
CA GLY A 87 -13.50 -5.26 11.57
C GLY A 87 -14.59 -5.22 10.53
N GLY A 88 -15.34 -6.33 10.51
CA GLY A 88 -16.59 -6.48 9.77
C GLY A 88 -17.73 -6.84 10.70
N LEU A 89 -17.79 -8.11 11.13
CA LEU A 89 -18.76 -8.64 12.10
C LEU A 89 -18.24 -8.63 13.54
N GLY A 90 -16.92 -8.54 13.73
CA GLY A 90 -16.25 -8.35 15.01
C GLY A 90 -15.15 -7.29 14.89
N ASN A 91 -14.84 -6.62 15.99
CA ASN A 91 -13.75 -5.63 16.06
C ASN A 91 -12.48 -6.34 16.52
N GLU A 92 -11.47 -6.39 15.65
CA GLU A 92 -10.13 -6.86 15.99
C GLU A 92 -9.21 -5.64 16.16
N SER A 93 -8.23 -5.74 17.06
CA SER A 93 -7.26 -4.70 17.28
C SER A 93 -5.85 -5.25 17.14
N ILE A 94 -4.98 -4.46 16.52
CA ILE A 94 -3.60 -4.84 16.29
C ILE A 94 -2.66 -3.71 16.62
N SER A 95 -1.60 -4.05 17.36
CA SER A 95 -0.57 -3.09 17.71
C SER A 95 0.24 -2.69 16.50
N VAL A 96 0.65 -1.42 16.49
CA VAL A 96 1.58 -0.91 15.48
C VAL A 96 3.01 -1.22 15.93
N ARG A 97 3.84 -1.73 15.02
CA ARG A 97 5.25 -2.06 15.30
C ARG A 97 6.19 -0.93 14.95
N SER A 98 5.98 -0.32 13.79
CA SER A 98 6.83 0.75 13.28
C SER A 98 6.05 1.63 12.33
N ILE A 99 6.42 2.90 12.31
CA ILE A 99 5.83 3.91 11.45
C ILE A 99 6.98 4.71 10.85
N SER A 100 7.05 4.71 9.53
CA SER A 100 7.99 5.54 8.78
C SER A 100 7.26 6.54 7.94
N ARG A 101 7.71 7.80 8.00
CA ARG A 101 7.25 8.82 7.08
C ARG A 101 7.79 8.54 5.67
N VAL A 102 6.91 8.61 4.69
CA VAL A 102 7.25 8.43 3.27
C VAL A 102 6.77 9.62 2.45
N ASN A 103 7.54 9.95 1.40
CA ASN A 103 7.17 10.97 0.42
C ASN A 103 6.29 10.38 -0.70
N GLU A 104 5.80 11.23 -1.60
CA GLU A 104 4.90 10.81 -2.68
C GLU A 104 5.55 9.80 -3.64
N GLU A 105 6.84 9.97 -3.95
CA GLU A 105 7.61 9.05 -4.80
C GLU A 105 7.73 7.65 -4.17
N GLN A 106 8.02 7.59 -2.87
CA GLN A 106 8.10 6.36 -2.10
C GLN A 106 6.74 5.69 -1.96
N ILE A 107 5.66 6.45 -1.81
CA ILE A 107 4.30 5.92 -1.81
C ILE A 107 4.03 5.17 -3.11
N GLU A 108 4.39 5.75 -4.26
CA GLU A 108 4.21 5.10 -5.55
C GLU A 108 5.03 3.82 -5.67
N GLU A 109 6.31 3.86 -5.31
CA GLU A 109 7.20 2.69 -5.33
C GLU A 109 6.65 1.55 -4.46
N ILE A 110 6.16 1.88 -3.25
CA ILE A 110 5.51 0.92 -2.34
C ILE A 110 4.26 0.34 -3.00
N LEU A 111 3.38 1.16 -3.57
CA LEU A 111 2.14 0.67 -4.18
C LEU A 111 2.40 -0.24 -5.39
N ILE A 112 3.40 0.09 -6.20
CA ILE A 112 3.82 -0.73 -7.35
C ILE A 112 4.31 -2.09 -6.86
N ARG A 113 5.17 -2.09 -5.84
CA ARG A 113 5.77 -3.31 -5.32
C ARG A 113 4.79 -4.26 -4.64
N PHE A 114 3.79 -3.70 -3.95
CA PHE A 114 2.71 -4.48 -3.35
C PHE A 114 1.58 -4.80 -4.35
N GLY A 115 1.75 -4.48 -5.64
CA GLY A 115 0.79 -4.77 -6.70
C GLY A 115 -0.55 -4.03 -6.56
N LYS A 116 -0.57 -2.93 -5.81
CA LYS A 116 -1.76 -2.09 -5.59
C LYS A 116 -1.92 -1.00 -6.66
N LYS A 117 -0.83 -0.70 -7.35
CA LYS A 117 -0.81 0.17 -8.53
C LYS A 117 -0.02 -0.57 -9.60
N THR A 118 -0.52 -0.59 -10.82
CA THR A 118 0.29 -1.03 -11.95
C THR A 118 1.48 -0.06 -12.05
N PRO A 119 2.73 -0.54 -12.23
CA PRO A 119 3.85 0.35 -12.57
C PRO A 119 3.42 1.26 -13.73
N PRO A 120 3.92 2.51 -13.83
CA PRO A 120 3.61 3.38 -14.93
C PRO A 120 4.06 2.71 -16.24
N ASP A 121 3.14 1.96 -16.83
CA ASP A 121 3.32 1.28 -18.10
C ASP A 121 3.43 2.39 -19.15
N LYS A 122 4.52 2.38 -19.91
CA LYS A 122 4.53 2.98 -21.23
C LYS A 122 3.31 2.41 -21.95
N GLN A 123 2.26 3.22 -22.08
CA GLN A 123 1.00 2.88 -22.72
C GLN A 123 1.23 1.88 -23.85
N THR A 124 0.96 0.60 -23.59
CA THR A 124 0.70 -0.31 -24.68
C THR A 124 -0.61 0.17 -25.28
N PRO A 125 -0.63 0.63 -26.54
CA PRO A 125 -1.82 1.27 -27.11
C PRO A 125 -3.00 0.30 -27.02
N THR A 126 -4.12 0.85 -26.55
CA THR A 126 -5.44 0.23 -26.50
C THR A 126 -5.68 -0.67 -27.72
N PRO A 127 -6.24 -1.89 -27.56
CA PRO A 127 -6.72 -2.65 -28.70
C PRO A 127 -7.82 -1.84 -29.36
N ALA A 128 -7.47 -1.14 -30.44
CA ALA A 128 -8.45 -0.56 -31.33
C ALA A 128 -9.25 -1.72 -31.93
N ASP A 129 -10.56 -1.63 -31.73
CA ASP A 129 -11.60 -2.08 -32.63
C ASP A 129 -11.21 -3.22 -33.58
N VAL A 130 -11.49 -4.47 -33.18
CA VAL A 130 -11.67 -5.56 -34.16
C VAL A 130 -12.95 -5.29 -34.95
N LYS A 131 -12.85 -4.36 -35.91
CA LYS A 131 -13.78 -4.28 -37.02
C LYS A 131 -13.69 -5.59 -37.79
N GLY A 132 -14.83 -6.25 -37.94
CA GLY A 132 -14.96 -7.54 -38.59
C GLY A 132 -14.30 -7.57 -39.96
N ALA A 133 -13.71 -8.72 -40.28
CA ALA A 133 -13.45 -9.12 -41.65
C ALA A 133 -14.16 -10.46 -41.84
N GLU A 134 -15.21 -10.40 -42.65
CA GLU A 134 -15.88 -11.53 -43.29
C GLU A 134 -14.84 -12.49 -43.87
N VAL A 135 -15.01 -13.79 -43.65
CA VAL A 135 -14.36 -14.80 -44.49
C VAL A 135 -15.36 -15.17 -45.58
N GLU A 136 -15.22 -14.49 -46.71
CA GLU A 136 -15.83 -14.87 -47.98
C GLU A 136 -15.34 -16.27 -48.40
N GLU A 137 -16.28 -17.01 -48.99
CA GLU A 137 -16.14 -18.34 -49.57
C GLU A 137 -15.05 -18.38 -50.65
N LEU A 138 -14.36 -19.51 -50.82
CA LEU A 138 -13.61 -19.82 -52.03
C LEU A 138 -13.63 -21.34 -52.29
N ASP A 139 -14.24 -21.67 -53.43
CA ASP A 139 -14.44 -22.93 -54.17
C ASP A 139 -13.65 -24.20 -53.77
#